data_AF-A0A498N4R7-F1
#
_entry.id   AF-A0A498N4R7-F1
#
_cell.length_a   1.000
_cell.length_b   1.000
_cell.length_c   1.000
_cell.angle_alpha   90.00
_cell.angle_beta   90.00
_cell.angle_gamma   90.00
#
_symmetry.space_group_name_H-M   'P 1'
#
loop_
_entity.id
_entity.type
_entity.pdbx_description
1 polymer ?
#
loop_
_entity_poly.entity_id
_entity_poly.type
_entity_poly.pdbx_seq_one_letter_code
_entity_poly.pdbx_strand_id
1 'polypeptide(L)'
;MHQYAIKDPYLANSIPKKRLDNKLLKMMVKDMQPYNIVNDEGFREFVYALDPRYQLPSRSTLIRNLEEQYDTTKTSLKKKMEVTEEISAELNVTASKCIHMVRNLQKVTTSMMQQQEKGNIGYRLAEALNGTLQRRCSAYETSRLLSKATILDPCFKTLGFISPQKADEAVKSLSSEGAMFVLEGQAQASTPLASSTANELWHDFDTQLFAEYVC
;
A
#
# COMPACT_ATOMS: atom_id res chain seq x y z
N MET A 1 42.93 38.62 0.21
CA MET A 1 41.53 38.57 -0.28
C MET A 1 41.47 37.50 -1.35
N HIS A 2 40.94 36.31 -1.05
CA HIS A 2 40.79 35.25 -2.05
C HIS A 2 39.47 35.50 -2.79
N GLN A 3 39.59 35.91 -4.05
CA GLN A 3 38.46 36.14 -4.95
C GLN A 3 37.91 34.79 -5.39
N TYR A 4 36.92 34.27 -4.67
CA TYR A 4 36.24 33.03 -5.04
C TYR A 4 35.44 33.27 -6.32
N ALA A 5 35.74 32.49 -7.37
CA ALA A 5 35.00 32.51 -8.62
C ALA A 5 33.51 32.20 -8.36
N ILE A 6 32.63 33.12 -8.73
CA ILE A 6 31.18 32.98 -8.58
C ILE A 6 30.74 31.84 -9.51
N LYS A 7 30.40 30.68 -8.93
CA LYS A 7 29.79 29.56 -9.67
C LYS A 7 28.29 29.74 -9.65
N ASP A 8 27.64 29.57 -10.81
CA ASP A 8 26.19 29.79 -10.91
C ASP A 8 25.42 28.88 -9.93
N PRO A 9 24.50 29.46 -9.14
CA PRO A 9 23.72 28.72 -8.16
C PRO A 9 22.80 27.72 -8.86
N TYR A 10 22.46 26.63 -8.16
CA TYR A 10 21.49 25.67 -8.68
C TYR A 10 20.12 26.31 -8.90
N LEU A 11 19.49 26.03 -10.05
CA LEU A 11 18.11 26.38 -10.31
C LEU A 11 17.19 25.79 -9.23
N ALA A 12 16.18 26.55 -8.81
CA ALA A 12 15.28 26.20 -7.71
C ALA A 12 14.65 24.79 -7.84
N ASN A 13 14.31 24.39 -9.07
CA ASN A 13 13.67 23.11 -9.37
C ASN A 13 14.63 22.02 -9.86
N SER A 14 15.95 22.28 -9.83
CA SER A 14 16.93 21.31 -10.28
C SER A 14 16.96 20.07 -9.38
N ILE A 15 17.13 18.91 -10.01
CA ILE A 15 17.33 17.62 -9.34
C ILE A 15 18.42 17.69 -8.25
N PRO A 16 19.64 18.23 -8.50
CA PRO A 16 20.67 18.32 -7.48
C PRO A 16 20.26 19.16 -6.26
N LYS A 17 19.59 20.31 -6.45
CA LYS A 17 19.12 21.13 -5.33
C LYS A 17 18.06 20.41 -4.50
N LYS A 18 17.04 19.82 -5.14
CA LYS A 18 15.99 19.06 -4.43
C LYS A 18 16.59 17.91 -3.62
N ARG A 19 17.61 17.23 -4.17
CA ARG A 19 18.31 16.15 -3.46
C ARG A 19 18.99 16.66 -2.19
N LEU A 20 19.69 17.81 -2.26
CA LEU A 20 20.35 18.43 -1.12
C LEU A 20 19.34 18.94 -0.08
N ASP A 21 18.29 19.63 -0.51
CA ASP A 21 17.20 20.10 0.37
C ASP A 21 16.55 18.93 1.13
N ASN A 22 16.34 17.78 0.46
CA ASN A 22 15.80 16.57 1.09
C ASN A 22 16.77 15.95 2.11
N LYS A 23 18.08 15.93 1.84
CA LYS A 23 19.07 15.42 2.82
C LYS A 23 19.18 16.36 4.03
N LEU A 24 19.16 17.66 3.80
CA LEU A 24 19.14 18.68 4.87
C LEU A 24 17.90 18.49 5.76
N LEU A 25 16.71 18.41 5.15
CA LEU A 25 15.46 18.19 5.89
C LEU A 25 15.50 16.89 6.70
N LYS A 26 16.01 15.80 6.10
CA LYS A 26 16.14 14.51 6.77
C LYS A 26 17.10 14.56 7.97
N MET A 27 18.22 15.26 7.86
CA MET A 27 19.15 15.47 8.98
C MET A 27 18.46 16.26 10.11
N MET A 28 17.77 17.36 9.77
CA MET A 28 17.10 18.18 10.78
C MET A 28 16.05 17.41 11.57
N VAL A 29 15.23 16.60 10.87
CA VAL A 29 14.20 15.75 11.50
C VAL A 29 14.83 14.65 12.34
N LYS A 30 15.87 13.97 11.82
CA LYS A 30 16.49 12.83 12.49
C LYS A 30 17.25 13.25 13.76
N ASP A 31 17.92 14.38 13.69
CA ASP A 31 18.83 14.86 14.73
C ASP A 31 18.20 15.98 15.58
N MET A 32 16.88 16.17 15.46
CA MET A 32 16.06 17.15 16.21
C MET A 32 16.63 18.57 16.18
N GLN A 33 17.19 18.98 15.03
CA GLN A 33 17.83 20.28 14.90
C GLN A 33 16.79 21.39 14.78
N PRO A 34 17.05 22.57 15.36
CA PRO A 34 16.15 23.72 15.23
C PRO A 34 16.11 24.19 13.77
N TYR A 35 14.93 24.64 13.31
CA TYR A 35 14.75 25.14 11.95
C TYR A 35 15.61 26.36 11.60
N ASN A 36 16.14 27.02 12.63
CA ASN A 36 16.98 28.19 12.48
C ASN A 36 18.43 27.87 12.11
N ILE A 37 18.84 26.58 12.13
CA ILE A 37 20.21 26.17 11.79
C ILE A 37 20.67 26.68 10.41
N VAL A 38 19.75 26.86 9.47
CA VAL A 38 20.06 27.40 8.12
C VAL A 38 20.48 28.86 8.13
N ASN A 39 20.21 29.59 9.22
CA ASN A 39 20.63 30.97 9.40
C ASN A 39 21.97 31.09 10.13
N ASP A 40 22.44 30.01 10.76
CA ASP A 40 23.67 30.03 11.55
C ASP A 40 24.88 30.26 10.65
N GLU A 41 25.70 31.24 10.99
CA GLU A 41 26.84 31.68 10.17
C GLU A 41 27.82 30.52 9.90
N GLY A 42 28.26 29.81 10.94
CA GLY A 42 29.17 28.68 10.80
C GLY A 42 28.60 27.52 9.97
N PHE A 43 27.28 27.28 10.04
CA PHE A 43 26.64 26.27 9.20
C PHE A 43 26.59 26.70 7.74
N ARG A 44 26.31 27.97 7.46
CA ARG A 44 26.31 28.53 6.11
C ARG A 44 27.70 28.51 5.47
N GLU A 45 28.73 28.86 6.24
CA GLU A 45 30.13 28.77 5.80
C GLU A 45 30.53 27.34 5.49
N PHE A 46 30.17 26.38 6.37
CA PHE A 46 30.42 24.97 6.15
C PHE A 46 29.75 24.44 4.88
N VAL A 47 28.47 24.77 4.68
CA VAL A 47 27.72 24.35 3.48
C VAL A 47 28.31 24.98 2.23
N TYR A 48 28.69 26.26 2.27
CA TYR A 48 29.33 26.94 1.14
C TYR A 48 30.70 26.33 0.80
N ALA A 49 31.49 25.95 1.80
CA ALA A 49 32.77 25.30 1.60
C ALA A 49 32.63 23.91 0.96
N LEU A 50 31.55 23.18 1.28
CA LEU A 50 31.23 21.89 0.67
C LEU A 50 30.71 22.03 -0.76
N ASP A 51 29.75 22.93 -0.99
CA ASP A 51 29.16 23.18 -2.30
C ASP A 51 28.74 24.65 -2.46
N PRO A 52 29.58 25.49 -3.10
CA PRO A 52 29.30 26.91 -3.31
C PRO A 52 28.06 27.19 -4.16
N ARG A 53 27.58 26.21 -4.94
CA ARG A 53 26.41 26.36 -5.83
C ARG A 53 25.10 26.10 -5.11
N TYR A 54 25.15 25.47 -3.93
CA TYR A 54 23.98 25.13 -3.15
C TYR A 54 23.55 26.30 -2.26
N GLN A 55 22.40 26.88 -2.60
CA GLN A 55 21.76 27.90 -1.79
C GLN A 55 20.79 27.24 -0.81
N LEU A 56 21.05 27.44 0.48
CA LEU A 56 20.24 26.92 1.56
C LEU A 56 18.78 27.39 1.43
N PRO A 57 17.80 26.50 1.63
CA PRO A 57 16.41 26.88 1.67
C PRO A 57 16.12 27.76 2.89
N SER A 58 15.12 28.64 2.76
CA SER A 58 14.66 29.42 3.90
C SER A 58 13.98 28.52 4.94
N ARG A 59 13.94 28.99 6.20
CA ARG A 59 13.16 28.36 7.27
C ARG A 59 11.73 28.04 6.85
N SER A 60 11.04 28.99 6.22
CA SER A 60 9.66 28.82 5.76
C SER A 60 9.54 27.74 4.68
N THR A 61 10.52 27.66 3.78
CA THR A 61 10.58 26.61 2.76
C THR A 61 10.75 25.23 3.40
N LEU A 62 11.60 25.11 4.42
CA LEU A 62 11.80 23.87 5.15
C LEU A 62 10.55 23.42 5.91
N ILE A 63 9.87 24.34 6.59
CA ILE A 63 8.61 24.07 7.30
C ILE A 63 7.55 23.57 6.32
N ARG A 64 7.34 24.27 5.19
CA ARG A 64 6.38 23.85 4.16
C ARG A 64 6.70 22.46 3.60
N ASN A 65 7.96 22.18 3.30
CA ASN A 65 8.39 20.87 2.81
C ASN A 65 8.18 19.77 3.88
N LEU A 66 8.35 20.11 5.16
CA LEU A 66 8.10 19.19 6.27
C LEU A 66 6.62 18.87 6.43
N GLU A 67 5.76 19.89 6.38
CA GLU A 67 4.31 19.75 6.42
C GLU A 67 3.81 18.84 5.29
N GLU A 68 4.32 19.05 4.07
CA GLU A 68 4.01 18.20 2.91
C GLU A 68 4.43 16.73 3.13
N GLN A 69 5.63 16.49 3.67
CA GLN A 69 6.08 15.12 4.00
C GLN A 69 5.28 14.51 5.16
N TYR A 70 4.91 15.32 6.15
CA TYR A 70 4.09 14.89 7.29
C TYR A 70 2.69 14.49 6.83
N ASP A 71 1.99 15.32 6.06
CA ASP A 71 0.64 15.04 5.59
C ASP A 71 0.60 13.82 4.67
N THR A 72 1.61 13.66 3.81
CA THR A 72 1.76 12.46 2.97
C THR A 72 1.92 11.21 3.81
N THR A 73 2.78 11.26 4.82
CA THR A 73 3.06 10.12 5.71
C THR A 73 1.86 9.81 6.61
N LYS A 74 1.21 10.85 7.17
CA LYS A 74 0.01 10.78 8.00
C LYS A 74 -1.17 10.19 7.24
N THR A 75 -1.41 10.63 6.01
CA THR A 75 -2.49 10.09 5.16
C THR A 75 -2.25 8.61 4.85
N SER A 76 -1.00 8.25 4.57
CA SER A 76 -0.61 6.86 4.32
C SER A 76 -0.77 5.98 5.57
N LEU A 77 -0.42 6.51 6.75
CA LEU A 77 -0.63 5.84 8.03
C LEU A 77 -2.11 5.70 8.38
N LYS A 78 -2.92 6.74 8.17
CA LYS A 78 -4.36 6.74 8.45
C LYS A 78 -5.07 5.63 7.67
N LYS A 79 -4.79 5.48 6.37
CA LYS A 79 -5.35 4.38 5.55
C LYS A 79 -4.97 2.99 6.08
N LYS A 80 -3.80 2.84 6.68
CA LYS A 80 -3.36 1.56 7.27
C LYS A 80 -4.02 1.32 8.63
N MET A 81 -4.23 2.37 9.41
CA MET A 81 -4.94 2.30 10.68
C MET A 81 -6.40 1.93 10.45
N GLU A 82 -7.07 2.48 9.44
CA GLU A 82 -8.46 2.13 9.07
C GLU A 82 -8.62 0.62 8.80
N VAL A 83 -7.68 0.00 8.08
CA VAL A 83 -7.69 -1.47 7.88
C VAL A 83 -7.45 -2.22 9.20
N THR A 84 -6.58 -1.70 10.05
CA THR A 84 -6.30 -2.33 11.36
C THR A 84 -7.49 -2.19 12.29
N GLU A 85 -8.16 -1.04 12.28
CA GLU A 85 -9.40 -0.74 12.97
C GLU A 85 -10.48 -1.68 12.47
N GLU A 86 -10.75 -1.81 11.17
CA GLU A 86 -11.73 -2.76 10.63
C GLU A 86 -11.42 -4.23 11.01
N ILE A 87 -10.14 -4.64 10.99
CA ILE A 87 -9.72 -5.99 11.42
C ILE A 87 -9.88 -6.18 12.94
N SER A 88 -9.66 -5.12 13.71
CA SER A 88 -9.67 -5.15 15.18
C SER A 88 -11.00 -4.70 15.76
N ALA A 89 -11.95 -4.23 14.93
CA ALA A 89 -13.07 -3.43 15.35
C ALA A 89 -13.95 -4.25 16.26
N GLU A 90 -14.38 -5.44 15.86
CA GLU A 90 -15.35 -6.18 16.66
C GLU A 90 -15.24 -7.69 16.44
N LEU A 91 -15.91 -8.45 17.32
CA LEU A 91 -16.01 -9.90 17.41
C LEU A 91 -16.26 -10.68 16.09
N ASN A 92 -16.43 -10.03 14.93
CA ASN A 92 -16.63 -10.65 13.62
C ASN A 92 -16.01 -9.83 12.47
N VAL A 93 -14.73 -10.04 12.15
CA VAL A 93 -14.28 -9.84 10.76
C VAL A 93 -14.87 -10.96 9.91
N THR A 94 -15.68 -10.64 8.90
CA THR A 94 -16.15 -11.67 7.96
C THR A 94 -14.92 -12.28 7.27
N ALA A 95 -14.79 -13.60 7.33
CA ALA A 95 -13.66 -14.34 6.76
C ALA A 95 -13.33 -13.94 5.30
N SER A 96 -14.33 -13.49 4.54
CA SER A 96 -14.19 -13.02 3.16
C SER A 96 -13.33 -11.76 2.99
N LYS A 97 -13.29 -10.87 4.00
CA LYS A 97 -12.53 -9.61 3.95
C LYS A 97 -11.03 -9.78 4.23
N CYS A 98 -10.63 -10.83 4.95
CA CYS A 98 -9.26 -11.01 5.44
C CYS A 98 -8.23 -11.00 4.30
N ILE A 99 -8.45 -11.78 3.24
CA ILE A 99 -7.49 -11.87 2.12
C ILE A 99 -7.41 -10.54 1.37
N HIS A 100 -8.56 -9.92 1.11
CA HIS A 100 -8.65 -8.62 0.43
C HIS A 100 -7.91 -7.51 1.21
N MET A 101 -8.04 -7.48 2.54
CA MET A 101 -7.34 -6.50 3.38
C MET A 101 -5.83 -6.70 3.39
N VAL A 102 -5.36 -7.94 3.48
CA VAL A 102 -3.92 -8.25 3.38
C VAL A 102 -3.38 -7.80 2.01
N ARG A 103 -4.14 -8.03 0.93
CA ARG A 103 -3.80 -7.55 -0.43
C ARG A 103 -3.70 -6.04 -0.49
N ASN A 104 -4.67 -5.32 0.06
CA ASN A 104 -4.64 -3.85 0.07
C ASN A 104 -3.45 -3.32 0.87
N LEU A 105 -3.18 -3.87 2.05
CA LEU A 105 -2.02 -3.48 2.85
C LEU A 105 -0.71 -3.71 2.11
N GLN A 106 -0.57 -4.86 1.43
CA GLN A 106 0.61 -5.19 0.63
C GLN A 106 0.77 -4.28 -0.60
N LYS A 107 -0.33 -3.90 -1.25
CA LYS A 107 -0.30 -2.89 -2.33
C LYS A 107 0.17 -1.54 -1.82
N VAL A 108 -0.39 -1.05 -0.71
CA VAL A 108 -0.02 0.24 -0.12
C VAL A 108 1.45 0.24 0.30
N THR A 109 1.95 -0.81 0.97
CA THR A 109 3.39 -0.90 1.33
C THR A 109 4.28 -0.91 0.09
N THR A 110 3.91 -1.65 -0.96
CA THR A 110 4.69 -1.71 -2.21
C THR A 110 4.70 -0.36 -2.93
N SER A 111 3.56 0.33 -3.03
CA SER A 111 3.48 1.67 -3.61
C SER A 111 4.30 2.69 -2.81
N MET A 112 4.27 2.61 -1.47
CA MET A 112 5.13 3.45 -0.63
C MET A 112 6.62 3.19 -0.89
N MET A 113 7.03 1.93 -1.10
CA MET A 113 8.42 1.61 -1.43
C MET A 113 8.85 2.17 -2.79
N GLN A 114 7.93 2.25 -3.77
CA GLN A 114 8.19 2.81 -5.10
C GLN A 114 8.32 4.34 -5.10
N GLN A 115 7.57 5.02 -4.24
CA GLN A 115 7.56 6.49 -4.15
C GLN A 115 8.71 7.08 -3.33
N GLN A 116 9.43 6.25 -2.58
CA GLN A 116 10.44 6.69 -1.60
C GLN A 116 11.86 6.36 -2.06
N GLU A 117 12.84 7.22 -1.71
CA GLU A 117 14.26 6.94 -1.96
C GLU A 117 14.71 5.72 -1.14
N LYS A 118 15.32 4.72 -1.80
CA LYS A 118 15.80 3.51 -1.14
C LYS A 118 16.74 3.87 0.03
N GLY A 119 16.47 3.33 1.22
CA GLY A 119 17.23 3.61 2.44
C GLY A 119 16.78 4.85 3.23
N ASN A 120 15.74 5.56 2.79
CA ASN A 120 15.07 6.55 3.64
C ASN A 120 14.16 5.89 4.69
N ILE A 121 13.68 6.67 5.67
CA ILE A 121 12.91 6.13 6.80
C ILE A 121 11.57 5.57 6.30
N GLY A 122 10.91 6.25 5.36
CA GLY A 122 9.65 5.79 4.75
C GLY A 122 9.80 4.45 4.04
N TYR A 123 10.88 4.26 3.27
CA TYR A 123 11.22 3.01 2.61
C TYR A 123 11.48 1.89 3.63
N ARG A 124 12.31 2.14 4.65
CA ARG A 124 12.62 1.13 5.68
C ARG A 124 11.39 0.72 6.48
N LEU A 125 10.50 1.67 6.79
CA LEU A 125 9.23 1.39 7.44
C LEU A 125 8.34 0.54 6.53
N ALA A 126 8.18 0.93 5.27
CA ALA A 126 7.37 0.18 4.31
C ALA A 126 7.91 -1.24 4.07
N GLU A 127 9.23 -1.39 3.97
CA GLU A 127 9.94 -2.67 3.82
C GLU A 127 9.72 -3.58 5.05
N ALA A 128 9.93 -3.06 6.27
CA ALA A 128 9.72 -3.81 7.50
C ALA A 128 8.25 -4.25 7.68
N LEU A 129 7.31 -3.37 7.34
CA LEU A 129 5.87 -3.67 7.36
C LEU A 129 5.51 -4.73 6.31
N ASN A 130 5.98 -4.58 5.08
CA ASN A 130 5.74 -5.55 4.01
C ASN A 130 6.30 -6.94 4.36
N GLY A 131 7.52 -6.98 4.91
CA GLY A 131 8.14 -8.21 5.38
C GLY A 131 7.38 -8.84 6.57
N THR A 132 6.72 -8.03 7.40
CA THR A 132 5.86 -8.54 8.49
C THR A 132 4.54 -9.10 7.96
N LEU A 133 3.91 -8.44 6.99
CA LEU A 133 2.69 -8.94 6.32
C LEU A 133 2.97 -10.28 5.62
N GLN A 134 4.06 -10.38 4.87
CA GLN A 134 4.44 -11.63 4.21
C GLN A 134 4.72 -12.75 5.22
N ARG A 135 5.38 -12.45 6.35
CA ARG A 135 5.63 -13.48 7.39
C ARG A 135 4.37 -13.91 8.13
N ARG A 136 3.48 -12.99 8.49
CA ARG A 136 2.31 -13.29 9.33
C ARG A 136 1.07 -13.70 8.56
N CYS A 137 0.90 -13.20 7.33
CA CYS A 137 -0.33 -13.35 6.55
C CYS A 137 -0.14 -14.15 5.25
N SER A 138 1.05 -14.71 4.99
CA SER A 138 1.29 -15.54 3.78
C SER A 138 0.36 -16.73 3.65
N ALA A 139 -0.05 -17.31 4.78
CA ALA A 139 -0.92 -18.47 4.83
C ALA A 139 -2.42 -18.15 4.63
N TYR A 140 -2.81 -16.87 4.53
CA TYR A 140 -4.22 -16.48 4.48
C TYR A 140 -4.86 -16.92 3.16
N GLU A 141 -4.13 -16.80 2.04
CA GLU A 141 -4.60 -17.24 0.73
C GLU A 141 -4.66 -18.77 0.59
N THR A 142 -3.86 -19.50 1.37
CA THR A 142 -3.85 -20.96 1.39
C THR A 142 -4.82 -21.54 2.44
N SER A 143 -5.40 -20.70 3.30
CA SER A 143 -6.36 -21.13 4.30
C SER A 143 -7.67 -21.51 3.64
N ARG A 144 -8.10 -22.77 3.79
CA ARG A 144 -9.36 -23.30 3.23
C ARG A 144 -10.56 -22.43 3.58
N LEU A 145 -10.64 -21.94 4.82
CA LEU A 145 -11.77 -21.13 5.28
C LEU A 145 -11.77 -19.75 4.64
N LEU A 146 -10.63 -19.05 4.70
CA LEU A 146 -10.52 -17.68 4.21
C LEU A 146 -10.60 -17.62 2.68
N SER A 147 -9.91 -18.54 1.99
CA SER A 147 -9.91 -18.57 0.53
C SER A 147 -11.30 -18.82 -0.03
N LYS A 148 -12.04 -19.78 0.54
CA LYS A 148 -13.43 -20.06 0.13
C LYS A 148 -14.39 -18.96 0.52
N ALA A 149 -14.28 -18.41 1.74
CA ALA A 149 -15.11 -17.28 2.14
C ALA A 149 -14.91 -16.08 1.20
N THR A 150 -13.67 -15.80 0.77
CA THR A 150 -13.37 -14.73 -0.19
C THR A 150 -13.89 -15.05 -1.60
N ILE A 151 -13.76 -16.29 -2.08
CA ILE A 151 -14.30 -16.68 -3.41
C ILE A 151 -15.82 -16.62 -3.47
N LEU A 152 -16.50 -17.03 -2.39
CA LEU A 152 -17.96 -17.04 -2.29
C LEU A 152 -18.56 -15.64 -2.12
N ASP A 153 -17.75 -14.65 -1.73
CA ASP A 153 -18.18 -13.27 -1.59
C ASP A 153 -18.24 -12.59 -2.98
N PRO A 154 -19.42 -12.17 -3.47
CA PRO A 154 -19.58 -11.60 -4.80
C PRO A 154 -18.74 -10.34 -5.03
N CYS A 155 -18.42 -9.59 -3.97
CA CYS A 155 -17.65 -8.36 -4.06
C CYS A 155 -16.14 -8.62 -4.24
N PHE A 156 -15.64 -9.77 -3.78
CA PHE A 156 -14.21 -10.07 -3.84
C PHE A 156 -13.87 -11.11 -4.91
N LYS A 157 -14.58 -12.25 -4.94
CA LYS A 157 -14.29 -13.39 -5.85
C LYS A 157 -12.75 -13.62 -5.94
N THR A 158 -12.21 -13.68 -7.15
CA THR A 158 -10.76 -13.81 -7.40
C THR A 158 -9.98 -12.50 -7.19
N LEU A 159 -10.64 -11.34 -7.25
CA LEU A 159 -10.01 -10.01 -7.08
C LEU A 159 -9.51 -9.76 -5.66
N GLY A 160 -10.02 -10.52 -4.68
CA GLY A 160 -9.56 -10.50 -3.29
C GLY A 160 -8.13 -11.00 -3.10
N PHE A 161 -7.64 -11.89 -3.97
CA PHE A 161 -6.36 -12.59 -3.81
C PHE A 161 -5.17 -11.75 -4.27
N ILE A 162 -4.05 -11.88 -3.57
CA ILE A 162 -2.76 -11.29 -3.89
C ILE A 162 -2.15 -12.02 -5.09
N SER A 163 -2.17 -13.36 -5.05
CA SER A 163 -1.68 -14.25 -6.10
C SER A 163 -2.83 -14.76 -6.97
N PRO A 164 -2.79 -14.51 -8.31
CA PRO A 164 -3.75 -15.09 -9.23
C PRO A 164 -3.78 -16.62 -9.19
N GLN A 165 -2.62 -17.26 -9.04
CA GLN A 165 -2.50 -18.72 -8.99
C GLN A 165 -3.26 -19.30 -7.80
N LYS A 166 -3.14 -18.67 -6.62
CA LYS A 166 -3.88 -19.12 -5.43
C LYS A 166 -5.39 -18.87 -5.54
N ALA A 167 -5.81 -17.84 -6.28
CA ALA A 167 -7.22 -17.64 -6.60
C ALA A 167 -7.75 -18.81 -7.44
N ASP A 168 -7.02 -19.20 -8.48
CA ASP A 168 -7.39 -20.33 -9.34
C ASP A 168 -7.43 -21.66 -8.57
N GLU A 169 -6.47 -21.88 -7.67
CA GLU A 169 -6.46 -23.05 -6.77
C GLU A 169 -7.68 -23.07 -5.85
N ALA A 170 -8.06 -21.92 -5.28
CA ALA A 170 -9.24 -21.79 -4.42
C ALA A 170 -10.54 -22.06 -5.20
N VAL A 171 -10.66 -21.55 -6.42
CA VAL A 171 -11.79 -21.83 -7.32
C VAL A 171 -11.87 -23.32 -7.62
N LYS A 172 -10.76 -23.95 -8.05
CA LYS A 172 -10.71 -25.40 -8.33
C LYS A 172 -11.12 -26.23 -7.12
N SER A 173 -10.61 -25.89 -5.94
CA SER A 173 -10.94 -26.59 -4.68
C SER A 173 -12.41 -26.44 -4.31
N LEU A 174 -13.02 -25.27 -4.55
CA LEU A 174 -14.44 -25.05 -4.28
C LEU A 174 -15.32 -25.79 -5.29
N SER A 175 -14.97 -25.75 -6.58
CA SER A 175 -15.69 -26.45 -7.64
C SER A 175 -15.67 -27.97 -7.48
N SER A 176 -14.53 -28.56 -7.08
CA SER A 176 -14.44 -30.01 -6.86
C SER A 176 -15.28 -30.47 -5.67
N GLU A 177 -15.31 -29.70 -4.57
CA GLU A 177 -16.18 -29.98 -3.43
C GLU A 177 -17.67 -29.85 -3.81
N GLY A 178 -18.03 -28.81 -4.57
CA GLY A 178 -19.40 -28.65 -5.08
C GLY A 178 -19.84 -29.82 -5.97
N ALA A 179 -18.97 -30.30 -6.86
CA ALA A 179 -19.24 -31.46 -7.71
C ALA A 179 -19.46 -32.75 -6.91
N MET A 180 -18.73 -32.91 -5.80
CA MET A 180 -18.89 -34.04 -4.88
C MET A 180 -20.28 -34.05 -4.22
N PHE A 181 -20.77 -32.89 -3.77
CA PHE A 181 -22.11 -32.76 -3.19
C PHE A 181 -23.24 -33.06 -4.18
N VAL A 182 -23.06 -32.72 -5.46
CA VAL A 182 -24.04 -33.05 -6.51
C VAL A 182 -24.16 -34.56 -6.72
N LEU A 183 -23.04 -35.30 -6.63
CA LEU A 183 -23.03 -36.76 -6.76
C LEU A 183 -23.66 -37.46 -5.54
N GLU A 184 -23.41 -36.95 -4.32
CA GLU A 184 -24.05 -37.47 -3.10
C GLU A 184 -25.55 -37.17 -3.04
N GLY A 185 -25.97 -35.97 -3.51
CA GLY A 185 -27.38 -35.60 -3.60
C GLY A 185 -28.16 -36.45 -4.61
N GLN A 186 -27.52 -36.90 -5.70
CA GLN A 186 -28.14 -37.80 -6.69
C GLN A 186 -28.26 -39.25 -6.20
N ALA A 187 -27.40 -39.71 -5.28
CA ALA A 187 -27.54 -41.03 -4.65
C ALA A 187 -28.74 -41.10 -3.67
N GLN A 188 -29.18 -39.95 -3.13
CA GLN A 188 -30.39 -39.85 -2.28
C GLN A 188 -31.65 -39.43 -3.06
N ALA A 189 -31.53 -38.88 -4.27
CA ALA A 189 -32.65 -38.41 -5.09
C ALA A 189 -33.14 -39.47 -6.09
N SER A 190 -33.75 -40.55 -5.57
CA SER A 190 -34.64 -41.40 -6.37
C SER A 190 -36.06 -40.81 -6.44
N THR A 191 -36.19 -39.52 -6.76
CA THR A 191 -37.46 -38.88 -7.18
C THR A 191 -37.14 -37.60 -7.97
N PRO A 192 -37.76 -37.38 -9.15
CA PRO A 192 -37.36 -36.29 -10.04
C PRO A 192 -37.96 -34.96 -9.59
N LEU A 193 -37.11 -33.96 -9.30
CA LEU A 193 -37.56 -32.57 -9.22
C LEU A 193 -36.56 -31.62 -9.90
N ALA A 194 -37.12 -30.73 -10.70
CA ALA A 194 -36.51 -30.05 -11.83
C ALA A 194 -35.31 -29.14 -11.48
N SER A 195 -34.27 -29.21 -12.32
CA SER A 195 -33.21 -28.21 -12.45
C SER A 195 -33.66 -27.07 -13.35
N SER A 196 -33.44 -25.79 -12.95
CA SER A 196 -32.96 -24.73 -13.86
C SER A 196 -32.88 -23.31 -13.28
N THR A 197 -33.44 -22.98 -12.12
CA THR A 197 -33.63 -21.57 -11.72
C THR A 197 -32.40 -20.83 -11.16
N ALA A 198 -31.31 -21.52 -10.82
CA ALA A 198 -30.13 -20.86 -10.25
C ALA A 198 -29.29 -20.08 -11.28
N ASN A 199 -29.33 -20.46 -12.57
CA ASN A 199 -28.51 -19.80 -13.60
C ASN A 199 -29.05 -18.42 -14.03
N GLU A 200 -30.34 -18.16 -13.87
CA GLU A 200 -30.95 -16.87 -14.24
C GLU A 200 -30.69 -15.79 -13.20
N LEU A 201 -30.66 -16.15 -11.90
CA LEU A 201 -30.58 -15.19 -10.79
C LEU A 201 -29.25 -14.41 -10.75
N TRP A 202 -28.16 -15.03 -11.23
CA TRP A 202 -26.82 -14.44 -11.20
C TRP A 202 -26.44 -13.72 -12.50
N HIS A 203 -27.16 -13.98 -13.58
CA HIS A 203 -26.87 -13.39 -14.89
C HIS A 203 -27.13 -11.87 -14.90
N ASP A 204 -28.19 -11.41 -14.24
CA ASP A 204 -28.52 -9.99 -14.11
C ASP A 204 -27.50 -9.24 -13.23
N PHE A 205 -27.00 -9.90 -12.19
CA PHE A 205 -26.02 -9.30 -11.28
C PHE A 205 -24.62 -9.20 -11.92
N ASP A 206 -24.19 -10.22 -12.66
CA ASP A 206 -22.91 -10.18 -13.38
C ASP A 206 -22.93 -9.15 -14.52
N THR A 207 -24.08 -8.93 -15.17
CA THR A 207 -24.24 -7.92 -16.24
C THR A 207 -24.10 -6.48 -15.71
N GLN A 208 -24.53 -6.21 -14.47
CA GLN A 208 -24.36 -4.88 -13.84
C GLN A 208 -22.92 -4.61 -13.39
N LEU A 209 -22.18 -5.62 -12.93
CA LEU A 209 -20.78 -5.50 -12.53
C LEU A 209 -19.83 -5.18 -13.71
N PHE A 210 -20.15 -5.65 -14.92
CA PHE A 210 -19.36 -5.33 -16.12
C PHE A 210 -19.61 -3.90 -16.65
N ALA A 211 -20.77 -3.30 -16.37
CA ALA A 211 -21.11 -1.95 -16.83
C ALA A 211 -20.40 -0.85 -16.03
N GLU A 212 -20.07 -1.08 -14.75
CA GLU A 212 -19.34 -0.11 -13.90
C GLU A 212 -17.81 -0.17 -14.06
N TYR A 213 -17.25 -1.20 -14.72
CA TYR A 213 -15.79 -1.40 -14.85
C TYR A 213 -15.23 -1.14 -16.26
N VAL A 214 -16.06 -0.66 -17.20
CA VAL A 214 -15.63 -0.14 -18.50
C VAL A 214 -16.15 1.28 -18.66
N CYS A 215 -15.50 2.22 -17.96
CA CYS A 215 -15.34 3.63 -18.32
C CYS A 215 -14.16 4.20 -17.55
#